data_AF-A3W3E3-F1
#
_entry.id   AF-A3W3E3-F1
#
_cell.length_a   1.000
_cell.length_b   1.000
_cell.length_c   1.000
_cell.angle_alpha   90.00
_cell.angle_beta   90.00
_cell.angle_gamma   90.00
#
_symmetry.space_group_name_H-M   'P 1'
#
loop_
_entity.id
_entity.type
_entity.pdbx_description
1 polymer ?
#
loop_
_entity_poly.entity_id
_entity_poly.type
_entity_poly.pdbx_seq_one_letter_code
_entity_poly.pdbx_strand_id
1 'polypeptide(L)' 'MATPAVAQDLSPIQTMLETVEAALTGPIGIAVSTLAVIGTGFMCMMGRLNWGWFASVIIGIVLIFSAGTIVDGFT' A
#
# COMPACT_ATOMS: atom_id res chain seq x y z
N MET A 1 24.71 -30.43 21.11
CA MET A 1 24.39 -29.05 20.67
C MET A 1 23.18 -29.18 19.75
N ALA A 2 22.01 -28.70 20.17
CA ALA A 2 20.80 -28.78 19.35
C ALA A 2 20.88 -27.67 18.28
N THR A 3 21.00 -28.06 17.02
CA THR A 3 20.94 -27.12 15.90
C THR A 3 19.51 -26.58 15.80
N PRO A 4 19.29 -25.26 15.77
CA PRO A 4 17.96 -24.70 15.58
C PRO A 4 17.38 -25.22 14.26
N ALA A 5 16.14 -25.71 14.31
CA ALA A 5 15.47 -26.25 13.14
C ALA A 5 15.20 -25.12 12.13
N VAL A 6 15.37 -25.41 10.83
CA VAL A 6 15.13 -24.48 9.70
C VAL A 6 13.74 -23.81 9.74
N ALA A 7 12.78 -24.37 10.49
CA ALA A 7 11.48 -23.76 10.74
C ALA A 7 11.51 -22.47 11.59
N GLN A 8 12.59 -22.21 12.35
CA GLN A 8 12.76 -20.96 13.11
C GLN A 8 13.41 -19.85 12.27
N ASP A 9 13.93 -20.18 11.08
CA ASP A 9 14.46 -19.20 10.15
C ASP A 9 13.31 -18.69 9.27
N LEU A 10 12.47 -17.82 9.85
CA LEU A 10 11.39 -17.13 9.11
C LEU A 10 11.92 -16.06 8.16
N SER A 11 13.24 -15.82 8.14
CA SER A 11 13.89 -14.79 7.32
C SER A 11 13.51 -14.85 5.84
N PRO A 12 13.39 -16.02 5.17
CA PRO A 12 12.98 -16.07 3.78
C PRO A 12 11.55 -15.57 3.56
N ILE A 13 10.60 -15.97 4.41
CA ILE A 13 9.20 -15.53 4.30
C ILE A 13 9.08 -14.04 4.64
N GLN A 14 9.78 -13.58 5.68
CA GLN A 14 9.78 -12.18 6.10
C GLN A 14 10.35 -11.29 4.98
N THR A 15 11.48 -11.68 4.38
CA THR A 15 12.09 -10.97 3.24
C THR A 15 11.16 -10.92 2.03
N MET A 16 10.42 -12.00 1.74
CA MET A 16 9.45 -12.01 0.64
C MET A 16 8.31 -11.03 0.91
N LEU A 17 7.80 -10.98 2.14
CA LEU A 17 6.75 -10.03 2.53
C LEU A 17 7.24 -8.58 2.45
N GLU A 18 8.43 -8.28 2.96
CA GLU A 18 9.06 -6.95 2.87
C GLU A 18 9.30 -6.53 1.41
N THR A 19 9.68 -7.47 0.55
CA THR A 19 9.86 -7.20 -0.89
C THR A 19 8.54 -6.84 -1.56
N VAL A 20 7.47 -7.56 -1.23
CA VAL A 20 6.12 -7.26 -1.76
C VAL A 20 5.61 -5.93 -1.22
N GLU A 21 5.83 -5.65 0.07
CA GLU A 21 5.49 -4.36 0.67
C GLU A 21 6.23 -3.23 -0.05
N ALA A 22 7.56 -3.33 -0.20
CA ALA A 22 8.37 -2.32 -0.88
C ALA A 22 7.97 -2.15 -2.35
N ALA A 23 7.53 -3.21 -3.03
CA ALA A 23 7.01 -3.09 -4.39
C ALA A 23 5.68 -2.30 -4.45
N LEU A 24 4.80 -2.49 -3.44
CA LEU A 24 3.48 -1.86 -3.37
C LEU A 24 3.53 -0.42 -2.83
N THR A 25 4.38 -0.13 -1.85
CA THR A 25 4.48 1.19 -1.19
C THR A 25 5.66 2.03 -1.70
N GLY A 26 6.56 1.42 -2.49
CA GLY A 26 7.70 2.09 -3.08
C GLY A 26 7.35 3.03 -4.25
N PRO A 27 8.36 3.41 -5.08
CA PRO A 27 8.18 4.43 -6.12
C PRO A 27 7.13 4.05 -7.17
N ILE A 28 6.93 2.75 -7.41
CA ILE A 28 5.91 2.24 -8.33
C ILE A 28 4.51 2.53 -7.76
N GLY A 29 4.26 2.23 -6.48
CA GLY A 29 3.00 2.52 -5.82
C GLY A 29 2.64 4.00 -5.83
N ILE A 30 3.64 4.87 -5.63
CA ILE A 30 3.47 6.33 -5.70
C ILE A 30 3.08 6.76 -7.12
N ALA A 31 3.75 6.22 -8.15
CA ALA A 31 3.44 6.54 -9.54
C ALA A 31 2.01 6.13 -9.92
N VAL A 32 1.58 4.92 -9.52
CA VAL A 32 0.21 4.42 -9.77
C VAL A 32 -0.83 5.27 -9.05
N SER A 33 -0.58 5.59 -7.77
CA SER A 33 -1.49 6.43 -6.97
C SER A 33 -1.63 7.83 -7.57
N THR A 34 -0.53 8.42 -8.04
CA THR A 34 -0.53 9.73 -8.70
C THR A 34 -1.37 9.70 -9.98
N LEU A 35 -1.24 8.65 -10.80
CA LEU A 35 -2.03 8.48 -12.02
C LEU A 35 -3.53 8.33 -11.69
N ALA A 36 -3.87 7.58 -10.64
CA ALA A 36 -5.24 7.44 -10.18
C ALA A 36 -5.86 8.78 -9.73
N VAL A 37 -5.10 9.62 -9.02
CA VAL A 37 -5.55 10.97 -8.63
C VAL A 37 -5.76 11.87 -9.84
N ILE A 38 -4.84 11.86 -10.81
CA ILE A 38 -4.97 12.64 -12.04
C ILE A 38 -6.21 12.22 -12.82
N GLY A 39 -6.42 10.90 -13.00
CA GLY A 39 -7.57 10.35 -13.70
C GLY A 39 -8.89 10.72 -13.01
N THR A 40 -8.94 10.58 -11.68
CA THR A 40 -10.15 10.90 -10.89
C THR A 40 -10.41 12.40 -10.86
N GLY A 41 -9.38 13.24 -10.80
CA GLY A 41 -9.50 14.70 -10.86
C GLY A 41 -10.05 15.19 -12.20
N PHE A 42 -9.55 14.65 -13.32
CA PHE A 42 -10.05 14.96 -14.65
C PHE A 42 -11.52 14.54 -14.82
N MET A 43 -11.83 13.34 -14.35
CA MET A 43 -13.15 12.76 -14.46
C MET A 43 -14.17 13.47 -13.53
N CYS A 44 -13.71 14.05 -12.41
CA CYS A 44 -14.49 14.98 -11.59
C CYS A 44 -14.81 16.30 -12.32
N MET A 45 -13.85 16.86 -13.09
CA MET A 45 -14.06 18.10 -13.86
C MET A 45 -15.11 17.94 -14.98
N MET A 46 -15.31 16.72 -15.47
CA MET A 46 -16.35 16.39 -16.46
C MET A 46 -17.77 16.32 -15.86
N GLY A 47 -17.93 16.56 -14.55
CA GLY A 47 -19.24 16.64 -13.88
C GLY A 47 -20.00 15.32 -13.79
N ARG A 48 -19.38 14.20 -14.21
CA ARG A 48 -20.00 12.87 -14.26
C ARG A 48 -19.56 11.94 -13.14
N LEU A 49 -18.67 12.38 -12.26
CA LEU A 49 -18.12 11.55 -11.19
C LEU A 49 -18.93 11.72 -9.91
N ASN A 50 -19.31 10.59 -9.30
CA ASN A 50 -19.92 10.61 -7.98
C ASN A 50 -18.87 11.07 -6.95
N TRP A 51 -19.20 12.13 -6.21
CA TRP A 51 -18.30 12.72 -5.22
C TRP A 51 -17.88 11.75 -4.11
N GLY A 52 -18.74 10.77 -3.77
CA GLY A 52 -18.37 9.68 -2.87
C GLY A 52 -17.30 8.75 -3.45
N TRP A 53 -17.32 8.54 -4.77
CA TRP A 53 -16.31 7.73 -5.47
C TRP A 53 -14.95 8.45 -5.49
N PHE A 54 -14.95 9.77 -5.72
CA PHE A 54 -13.74 10.58 -5.60
C PHE A 54 -13.13 10.48 -4.19
N ALA A 55 -13.95 10.65 -3.15
CA ALA A 55 -13.50 10.54 -1.76
C ALA A 55 -12.91 9.17 -1.46
N SER A 56 -13.51 8.08 -1.99
CA SER A 56 -13.00 6.73 -1.78
C SER A 56 -11.60 6.49 -2.36
N VAL A 57 -11.28 7.10 -3.51
CA VAL A 57 -9.94 7.01 -4.12
C VAL A 57 -8.89 7.68 -3.22
N ILE A 58 -9.19 8.87 -2.72
CA ILE A 58 -8.28 9.60 -1.82
C ILE A 58 -8.06 8.83 -0.51
N ILE A 59 -9.14 8.32 0.10
CA ILE A 59 -9.06 7.51 1.32
C ILE A 59 -8.22 6.25 1.07
N GLY A 60 -8.42 5.55 -0.05
CA GLY A 60 -7.66 4.36 -0.39
C GLY A 60 -6.15 4.62 -0.48
N ILE A 61 -5.76 5.73 -1.12
CA ILE A 61 -4.35 6.13 -1.23
C ILE A 61 -3.76 6.39 0.17
N VAL A 62 -4.46 7.15 1.02
CA VAL A 62 -4.00 7.44 2.39
C VAL A 62 -3.81 6.15 3.18
N LEU A 63 -4.73 5.19 3.07
CA LEU A 63 -4.64 3.92 3.78
C LEU A 63 -3.46 3.06 3.31
N ILE A 64 -3.17 3.00 2.01
CA ILE A 64 -2.04 2.23 1.47
C ILE A 64 -0.71 2.72 2.02
N PHE A 65 -0.48 4.04 2.00
CA PHE A 65 0.80 4.61 2.46
C PHE A 65 0.92 4.75 3.98
N SER A 66 -0.21 4.75 4.71
CA SER A 66 -0.21 4.82 6.18
C SER A 66 -0.27 3.44 6.85
N ALA A 67 -0.39 2.35 6.08
CA ALA A 67 -0.61 1.01 6.64
C ALA A 67 0.49 0.59 7.64
N GLY A 68 1.76 0.81 7.30
CA GLY A 68 2.88 0.44 8.16
C GLY A 68 2.85 1.13 9.52
N THR A 69 2.60 2.45 9.55
CA THR A 69 2.54 3.21 10.81
C THR A 69 1.32 2.88 11.66
N ILE A 70 0.19 2.54 11.03
CA ILE A 70 -1.01 2.10 11.74
C ILE A 70 -0.77 0.76 12.41
N VAL A 71 -0.18 -0.20 11.70
CA VAL A 71 0.06 -1.55 12.23
C VAL A 71 1.15 -1.56 13.31
N ASP A 72 2.21 -0.76 13.14
CA ASP A 72 3.27 -0.60 14.14
C ASP A 72 2.75 0.00 15.46
N GLY A 73 1.70 0.83 15.42
CA GLY A 73 1.06 1.35 16.62
C GLY A 73 0.30 0.31 17.48
N PHE A 74 0.13 -0.92 17.00
CA PHE A 74 -0.57 -2.00 17.72
C PHE A 74 0.37 -3.03 18.38
N THR A 75 1.69 -2.93 18.19
CA THR A 75 2.69 -3.77 18.88
C THR A 75 3.29 -3.08 20.09
#